data_AF-A0A7Z3DW63-F1
#
_entry.id   AF-A0A7Z3DW63-F1
#
_cell.length_a   1.000
_cell.length_b   1.000
_cell.length_c   1.000
_cell.angle_alpha   90.00
_cell.angle_beta   90.00
_cell.angle_gamma   90.00
#
_symmetry.space_group_name_H-M   'P 1'
#
loop_
_entity.id
_entity.type
_entity.pdbx_description
1 polymer ?
#
loop_
_entity_poly.entity_id
_entity_poly.type
_entity_poly.pdbx_seq_one_letter_code
_entity_poly.pdbx_strand_id
1 'polypeptide(L)'
;MKKYILLLISMPVLIAIILYLLHYTNNIKRSTIAGNKFYKTFFLKKDTKLLEEVDSSWKYLANFENAFNHISNSTSTYAIFIYNDIANNKDVPNILRELAQYLEIMSLFLYGKKIDKDKINNLKSSTIYPYSSQEAIAIIKIHNNDIKGAIKILHSLLNSKKCPTLIKANAQELLRIYEN
;
A
#
# COMPACT_ATOMS: atom_id res chain seq x y z
N MET A 1 13.71 -14.42 7.68
CA MET A 1 12.76 -14.31 6.54
C MET A 1 11.27 -14.49 6.89
N LYS A 2 10.85 -14.89 8.10
CA LYS A 2 9.42 -15.09 8.44
C LYS A 2 8.64 -13.81 8.83
N LYS A 3 9.30 -12.68 9.09
CA LYS A 3 8.67 -11.45 9.65
C LYS A 3 8.00 -10.52 8.62
N TYR A 4 8.34 -10.61 7.34
CA TYR A 4 7.73 -9.77 6.29
C TYR A 4 6.35 -10.27 5.82
N ILE A 5 5.96 -11.47 6.25
CA ILE A 5 4.67 -12.08 5.88
C ILE A 5 3.51 -11.30 6.52
N LEU A 6 3.69 -10.73 7.72
CA LEU A 6 2.62 -10.01 8.43
C LEU A 6 2.25 -8.67 7.74
N LEU A 7 3.25 -7.96 7.20
CA LEU A 7 3.06 -6.76 6.38
C LEU A 7 2.33 -7.07 5.07
N LEU A 8 2.58 -8.24 4.48
CA LEU A 8 1.90 -8.70 3.28
C LEU A 8 0.43 -9.08 3.55
N ILE A 9 0.12 -9.57 4.75
CA ILE A 9 -1.24 -9.94 5.18
C ILE A 9 -2.11 -8.72 5.49
N SER A 10 -1.52 -7.59 5.91
CA SER A 10 -2.27 -6.37 6.26
C SER A 10 -2.59 -5.45 5.07
N MET A 11 -1.83 -5.52 3.98
CA MET A 11 -2.12 -4.82 2.72
C MET A 11 -3.53 -5.07 2.15
N PRO A 12 -4.02 -6.31 2.04
CA PRO A 12 -5.36 -6.56 1.50
C PRO A 12 -6.47 -5.98 2.38
N VAL A 13 -6.28 -5.95 3.71
CA VAL A 13 -7.25 -5.38 4.65
C VAL A 13 -7.33 -3.86 4.48
N LEU A 14 -6.20 -3.18 4.28
CA LEU A 14 -6.16 -1.74 4.03
C LEU A 14 -6.85 -1.37 2.71
N ILE A 15 -6.59 -2.17 1.65
CA ILE A 15 -7.25 -2.03 0.35
C ILE A 15 -8.77 -2.22 0.49
N ALA A 16 -9.23 -3.23 1.25
CA ALA A 16 -10.66 -3.45 1.49
C ALA A 16 -11.35 -2.29 2.23
N ILE A 17 -10.67 -1.67 3.20
CA ILE A 17 -11.20 -0.52 3.94
C ILE A 17 -11.29 0.71 3.03
N ILE A 18 -10.29 0.95 2.18
CA ILE A 18 -10.31 2.05 1.20
C ILE A 18 -11.45 1.87 0.18
N LEU A 19 -11.75 0.62 -0.20
CA LEU A 19 -12.84 0.29 -1.11
C LEU A 19 -14.22 0.38 -0.46
N TYR A 20 -14.32 0.05 0.82
CA TYR A 20 -15.52 0.30 1.62
C TYR A 20 -15.80 1.81 1.76
N LEU A 21 -14.77 2.64 1.86
CA LEU A 21 -14.92 4.10 1.90
C LEU A 21 -15.28 4.68 0.51
N LEU A 22 -14.70 4.16 -0.57
CA LEU A 22 -15.08 4.50 -1.96
C LEU A 22 -16.52 4.07 -2.29
N HIS A 23 -17.00 2.99 -1.66
CA HIS A 23 -18.38 2.50 -1.80
C HIS A 23 -19.43 3.50 -1.28
N TYR A 24 -19.08 4.33 -0.28
CA TYR A 24 -19.99 5.28 0.35
C TYR A 24 -20.24 6.55 -0.50
N THR A 25 -19.32 6.91 -1.39
CA THR A 25 -19.45 8.10 -2.24
C THR A 25 -19.96 7.74 -3.65
N ASN A 26 -21.28 7.89 -3.84
CA ASN A 26 -22.01 8.01 -5.12
C ASN A 26 -22.01 6.83 -6.11
N ASN A 27 -22.82 5.80 -5.83
CA ASN A 27 -23.77 5.11 -6.76
C ASN A 27 -24.12 3.71 -6.21
N ILE A 28 -25.01 3.68 -5.21
CA ILE A 28 -25.23 2.56 -4.28
C ILE A 28 -25.49 1.21 -4.99
N LYS A 29 -26.29 1.15 -6.07
CA LYS A 29 -26.61 -0.14 -6.72
C LYS A 29 -25.48 -0.73 -7.57
N ARG A 30 -24.78 0.07 -8.37
CA ARG A 30 -23.64 -0.42 -9.20
C ARG A 30 -22.39 -0.64 -8.35
N SER A 31 -22.18 0.20 -7.34
CA SER A 31 -21.11 0.10 -6.34
C SER A 31 -21.23 -1.14 -5.42
N THR A 32 -22.45 -1.57 -5.07
CA THR A 32 -22.63 -2.80 -4.25
C THR A 32 -22.28 -4.06 -5.03
N ILE A 33 -22.64 -4.11 -6.33
CA ILE A 33 -22.26 -5.21 -7.21
C ILE A 33 -20.74 -5.22 -7.42
N ALA A 34 -20.14 -4.03 -7.58
CA ALA A 34 -18.70 -3.82 -7.65
C ALA A 34 -17.95 -4.34 -6.41
N GLY A 35 -18.32 -3.84 -5.23
CA GLY A 35 -17.68 -4.17 -3.96
C GLY A 35 -17.86 -5.64 -3.60
N ASN A 36 -19.02 -6.24 -3.90
CA ASN A 36 -19.24 -7.67 -3.69
C ASN A 36 -18.46 -8.54 -4.66
N LYS A 37 -18.29 -8.12 -5.92
CA LYS A 37 -17.45 -8.84 -6.89
C LYS A 37 -15.98 -8.72 -6.47
N PHE A 38 -15.56 -7.53 -6.04
CA PHE A 38 -14.22 -7.25 -5.51
C PHE A 38 -13.88 -8.08 -4.27
N TYR A 39 -14.76 -8.10 -3.27
CA TYR A 39 -14.57 -8.91 -2.05
C TYR A 39 -14.43 -10.40 -2.40
N LYS A 40 -15.22 -10.90 -3.35
CA LYS A 40 -15.12 -12.28 -3.83
C LYS A 40 -13.82 -12.57 -4.58
N THR A 41 -13.31 -11.63 -5.37
CA THR A 41 -12.06 -11.82 -6.11
C THR A 41 -10.84 -11.74 -5.20
N PHE A 42 -10.77 -10.77 -4.27
CA PHE A 42 -9.61 -10.55 -3.41
C PHE A 42 -9.55 -11.46 -2.17
N PHE A 43 -10.69 -11.85 -1.60
CA PHE A 43 -10.72 -12.62 -0.34
C PHE A 43 -11.19 -14.06 -0.49
N LEU A 44 -11.92 -14.41 -1.56
CA LEU A 44 -12.44 -15.76 -1.76
C LEU A 44 -11.68 -16.56 -2.84
N LYS A 45 -10.64 -15.98 -3.46
CA LYS A 45 -9.73 -16.65 -4.42
C LYS A 45 -10.46 -17.50 -5.47
N LYS A 46 -11.61 -17.00 -5.94
CA LYS A 46 -12.42 -17.67 -6.96
C LYS A 46 -11.96 -17.19 -8.33
N ASP A 47 -11.61 -18.13 -9.22
CA ASP A 47 -11.30 -17.87 -10.63
C ASP A 47 -12.38 -16.99 -11.25
N THR A 48 -12.09 -15.70 -11.34
CA THR A 48 -12.99 -14.70 -11.89
C THR A 48 -12.21 -13.91 -12.93
N LYS A 49 -12.79 -13.78 -14.14
CA LYS A 49 -12.24 -12.98 -15.23
C LYS A 49 -11.83 -11.59 -14.72
N LEU A 50 -10.64 -11.15 -15.14
CA LEU A 50 -10.08 -9.81 -14.92
C LEU A 50 -11.16 -8.73 -15.14
N LEU A 51 -11.17 -7.70 -14.29
CA LEU A 51 -12.03 -6.54 -14.48
C LEU A 51 -11.61 -5.80 -15.77
N GLU A 52 -12.52 -5.70 -16.74
CA GLU A 52 -12.31 -4.93 -17.96
C GLU A 52 -12.38 -3.42 -17.69
N GLU A 53 -11.58 -2.63 -18.41
CA GLU A 53 -11.48 -1.15 -18.32
C GLU A 53 -12.73 -0.42 -18.85
N VAL A 54 -13.92 -0.70 -18.32
CA VAL A 54 -15.19 -0.23 -18.94
C VAL A 54 -15.64 1.15 -18.43
N ASP A 55 -15.00 1.73 -17.40
CA ASP A 55 -15.30 3.10 -16.91
C ASP A 55 -14.06 3.74 -16.23
N SER A 56 -13.93 5.08 -16.29
CA SER A 56 -12.72 5.83 -15.88
C SER A 56 -12.27 5.59 -14.43
N SER A 57 -13.21 5.41 -13.49
CA SER A 57 -12.90 5.07 -12.09
C SER A 57 -12.45 3.61 -11.91
N TRP A 58 -12.79 2.75 -12.84
CA TRP A 58 -12.50 1.31 -12.79
C TRP A 58 -11.17 0.95 -13.42
N LYS A 59 -10.70 1.78 -14.36
CA LYS A 59 -9.36 1.66 -14.93
C LYS A 59 -8.28 1.59 -13.86
N TYR A 60 -8.32 2.48 -12.87
CA TYR A 60 -7.34 2.47 -11.79
C TYR A 60 -7.47 1.23 -10.90
N LEU A 61 -8.70 0.80 -10.61
CA LEU A 61 -8.95 -0.38 -9.80
C LEU A 61 -8.44 -1.66 -10.48
N ALA A 62 -8.70 -1.80 -11.78
CA ALA A 62 -8.19 -2.89 -12.60
C ALA A 62 -6.66 -2.87 -12.65
N ASN A 63 -6.04 -1.69 -12.70
CA ASN A 63 -4.58 -1.57 -12.65
C ASN A 63 -3.99 -1.97 -11.28
N PHE A 64 -4.61 -1.58 -10.16
CA PHE A 64 -4.19 -2.05 -8.83
C PHE A 64 -4.34 -3.56 -8.69
N GLU A 65 -5.44 -4.15 -9.19
CA GLU A 65 -5.66 -5.59 -9.18
C GLU A 65 -4.63 -6.33 -10.05
N ASN A 66 -4.39 -5.84 -11.26
CA ASN A 66 -3.41 -6.41 -12.17
C ASN A 66 -2.00 -6.36 -11.55
N ALA A 67 -1.61 -5.22 -11.00
CA ALA A 67 -0.33 -5.07 -10.31
C ALA A 67 -0.22 -6.06 -9.12
N PHE A 68 -1.26 -6.18 -8.30
CA PHE A 68 -1.28 -7.12 -7.17
C PHE A 68 -1.13 -8.58 -7.61
N ASN A 69 -1.83 -9.00 -8.67
CA ASN A 69 -1.76 -10.35 -9.22
C ASN A 69 -0.38 -10.67 -9.82
N HIS A 70 0.39 -9.66 -10.20
CA HIS A 70 1.77 -9.83 -10.63
C HIS A 70 2.79 -9.80 -9.48
N ILE A 71 2.42 -9.34 -8.27
CA ILE A 71 3.31 -9.39 -7.10
C ILE A 71 3.52 -10.83 -6.61
N SER A 72 2.48 -11.67 -6.69
CA SER A 72 2.53 -13.08 -6.29
C SER A 72 3.36 -13.96 -7.24
N ASN A 73 3.46 -13.56 -8.51
CA ASN A 73 4.36 -14.15 -9.48
C ASN A 73 5.73 -13.47 -9.37
N SER A 74 6.53 -13.95 -8.41
CA SER A 74 7.82 -13.46 -7.87
C SER A 74 8.93 -13.03 -8.83
N THR A 75 8.69 -12.99 -10.14
CA THR A 75 9.63 -12.58 -11.19
C THR A 75 9.25 -11.27 -11.90
N SER A 76 8.06 -10.70 -11.65
CA SER A 76 7.56 -9.58 -12.45
C SER A 76 7.76 -8.21 -11.79
N THR A 77 8.63 -7.38 -12.38
CA THR A 77 8.75 -5.95 -12.05
C THR A 77 7.56 -5.12 -12.57
N TYR A 78 6.59 -5.76 -13.22
CA TYR A 78 5.44 -5.12 -13.84
C TYR A 78 4.55 -4.36 -12.84
N ALA A 79 4.43 -4.85 -11.60
CA ALA A 79 3.72 -4.14 -10.54
C ALA A 79 4.36 -2.77 -10.23
N ILE A 80 5.69 -2.68 -10.25
CA ILE A 80 6.42 -1.41 -10.05
C ILE A 80 6.06 -0.44 -11.18
N PHE A 81 6.06 -0.91 -12.42
CA PHE A 81 5.73 -0.06 -13.58
C PHE A 81 4.30 0.49 -13.49
N ILE A 82 3.31 -0.35 -13.18
CA ILE A 82 1.92 0.09 -13.06
C ILE A 82 1.77 1.12 -11.93
N TYR A 83 2.35 0.87 -10.75
CA TYR A 83 2.26 1.83 -9.66
C TYR A 83 3.00 3.13 -9.95
N ASN A 84 4.13 3.08 -10.65
CA ASN A 84 4.85 4.27 -11.09
C ASN A 84 4.00 5.14 -12.01
N ASP A 85 3.33 4.53 -13.00
CA ASP A 85 2.47 5.24 -13.94
C ASP A 85 1.32 5.97 -13.22
N ILE A 86 0.62 5.26 -12.32
CA ILE A 86 -0.45 5.85 -11.50
C ILE A 86 0.10 6.94 -10.58
N ALA A 87 1.26 6.72 -9.94
CA ALA A 87 1.88 7.64 -9.01
C ALA A 87 2.31 8.99 -9.66
N ASN A 88 2.65 8.97 -10.95
CA ASN A 88 3.13 10.14 -11.69
C ASN A 88 2.03 10.83 -12.50
N ASN A 89 0.87 10.19 -12.69
CA ASN A 89 -0.23 10.77 -13.44
C ASN A 89 -1.02 11.78 -12.59
N LYS A 90 -0.99 13.05 -12.99
CA LYS A 90 -1.65 14.16 -12.28
C LYS A 90 -3.17 14.14 -12.39
N ASP A 91 -3.72 13.44 -13.38
CA ASP A 91 -5.17 13.28 -13.58
C ASP A 91 -5.75 12.21 -12.64
N VAL A 92 -4.89 11.40 -12.01
CA VAL A 92 -5.29 10.42 -10.99
C VAL A 92 -5.66 11.15 -9.69
N PRO A 93 -6.81 10.83 -9.07
CA PRO A 93 -7.17 11.34 -7.76
C PRO A 93 -6.06 11.16 -6.72
N ASN A 94 -5.80 12.18 -5.91
CA ASN A 94 -4.69 12.19 -4.94
C ASN A 94 -4.68 10.94 -4.03
N ILE A 95 -5.85 10.45 -3.62
CA ILE A 95 -5.99 9.23 -2.81
C ILE A 95 -5.40 8.00 -3.52
N LEU A 96 -5.65 7.82 -4.82
CA LEU A 96 -5.12 6.70 -5.58
C LEU A 96 -3.63 6.91 -5.92
N ARG A 97 -3.23 8.16 -6.17
CA ARG A 97 -1.85 8.50 -6.47
C ARG A 97 -0.91 8.25 -5.28
N GLU A 98 -1.28 8.70 -4.07
CA GLU A 98 -0.50 8.44 -2.86
C GLU A 98 -0.49 6.94 -2.50
N LEU A 99 -1.59 6.21 -2.73
CA LEU A 99 -1.62 4.77 -2.55
C LEU A 99 -0.65 4.06 -3.52
N ALA A 100 -0.61 4.48 -4.78
CA ALA A 100 0.33 3.96 -5.77
C ALA A 100 1.79 4.24 -5.38
N GLN A 101 2.10 5.45 -4.89
CA GLN A 101 3.45 5.78 -4.39
C GLN A 101 3.89 4.85 -3.26
N TYR A 102 3.00 4.57 -2.31
CA TYR A 102 3.26 3.61 -1.23
C TYR A 102 3.49 2.19 -1.77
N LEU A 103 2.60 1.71 -2.64
CA LEU A 103 2.68 0.36 -3.20
C LEU A 103 3.89 0.17 -4.11
N GLU A 104 4.27 1.19 -4.88
CA GLU A 104 5.49 1.18 -5.69
C GLU A 104 6.72 0.96 -4.81
N ILE A 105 6.84 1.70 -3.72
CA ILE A 105 8.00 1.64 -2.83
C ILE A 105 8.08 0.31 -2.10
N MET A 106 6.95 -0.20 -1.61
CA MET A 106 6.91 -1.52 -0.98
C MET A 106 7.23 -2.64 -1.98
N SER A 107 6.85 -2.48 -3.25
CA SER A 107 7.20 -3.41 -4.32
C SER A 107 8.69 -3.34 -4.66
N LEU A 108 9.26 -2.14 -4.82
CA LEU A 108 10.70 -1.93 -5.01
C LEU A 108 11.50 -2.58 -3.86
N PHE A 109 11.06 -2.37 -2.63
CA PHE A 109 11.64 -2.97 -1.43
C PHE A 109 11.61 -4.51 -1.49
N LEU A 110 10.45 -5.10 -1.80
CA LEU A 110 10.27 -6.54 -1.89
C LEU A 110 11.21 -7.19 -2.92
N TYR A 111 11.41 -6.53 -4.06
CA TYR A 111 12.27 -7.02 -5.14
C TYR A 111 13.74 -6.60 -4.99
N GLY A 112 14.14 -6.02 -3.86
CA GLY A 112 15.51 -5.57 -3.62
C GLY A 112 16.00 -4.51 -4.61
N LYS A 113 15.08 -3.74 -5.20
CA LYS A 113 15.40 -2.67 -6.13
C LYS A 113 15.75 -1.39 -5.37
N LYS A 114 16.60 -0.57 -5.99
CA LYS A 114 17.01 0.71 -5.43
C LYS A 114 15.79 1.63 -5.31
N ILE A 115 15.61 2.22 -4.14
CA ILE A 115 14.59 3.24 -3.88
C ILE A 115 15.31 4.59 -3.87
N ASP A 116 14.95 5.48 -4.80
CA ASP A 116 15.53 6.81 -4.90
C ASP A 116 14.99 7.77 -3.82
N LYS A 117 15.66 8.90 -3.66
CA LYS A 117 15.32 9.91 -2.64
C LYS A 117 13.98 10.57 -2.92
N ASP A 118 13.61 10.73 -4.19
CA ASP A 118 12.39 11.42 -4.60
C ASP A 118 11.14 10.60 -4.26
N LYS A 119 11.17 9.29 -4.47
CA LYS A 119 10.15 8.36 -4.00
C LYS A 119 9.96 8.42 -2.49
N ILE A 120 11.06 8.45 -1.73
CA ILE A 120 10.99 8.64 -0.27
C ILE A 120 10.41 10.01 0.10
N ASN A 121 10.74 11.07 -0.64
CA ASN A 121 10.18 12.39 -0.41
C ASN A 121 8.67 12.42 -0.69
N ASN A 122 8.19 11.72 -1.72
CA ASN A 122 6.76 11.59 -2.01
C ASN A 122 6.00 10.97 -0.82
N LEU A 123 6.55 9.91 -0.20
CA LEU A 123 5.96 9.35 1.03
C LEU A 123 5.97 10.33 2.19
N LYS A 124 7.05 11.09 2.38
CA LYS A 124 7.12 12.11 3.44
C LYS A 124 6.06 13.20 3.26
N SER A 125 5.73 13.53 2.01
CA SER A 125 4.69 14.50 1.67
C SER A 125 3.27 13.94 1.67
N SER A 126 3.10 12.64 1.95
CA SER A 126 1.78 12.00 1.95
C SER A 126 0.85 12.67 2.96
N THR A 127 -0.28 13.17 2.48
CA THR A 127 -1.32 13.81 3.30
C THR A 127 -2.49 12.88 3.55
N ILE A 128 -2.70 11.90 2.66
CA ILE A 128 -3.80 10.93 2.73
C ILE A 128 -3.40 9.72 3.57
N TYR A 129 -2.16 9.23 3.43
CA TYR A 129 -1.64 8.06 4.16
C TYR A 129 -0.35 8.36 4.96
N PRO A 130 -0.32 9.40 5.81
CA PRO A 130 0.90 9.85 6.46
C PRO A 130 1.53 8.78 7.38
N TYR A 131 0.72 8.00 8.10
CA TYR A 131 1.22 6.99 9.03
C TYR A 131 1.78 5.75 8.33
N SER A 132 1.08 5.23 7.32
CA SER A 132 1.57 4.11 6.51
C SER A 132 2.83 4.50 5.75
N SER A 133 2.90 5.74 5.25
CA SER A 133 4.10 6.28 4.62
C SER A 133 5.28 6.37 5.59
N GLN A 134 5.05 6.83 6.82
CA GLN A 134 6.09 6.84 7.87
C GLN A 134 6.57 5.44 8.24
N GLU A 135 5.65 4.47 8.36
CA GLU A 135 5.99 3.08 8.61
C GLU A 135 6.88 2.49 7.51
N ALA A 136 6.52 2.69 6.23
CA ALA A 136 7.35 2.27 5.09
C ALA A 136 8.75 2.91 5.13
N ILE A 137 8.83 4.21 5.42
CA ILE A 137 10.13 4.90 5.55
C ILE A 137 10.97 4.29 6.66
N ALA A 138 10.36 3.95 7.81
CA ALA A 138 11.08 3.31 8.91
C ALA A 138 11.64 1.93 8.49
N ILE A 139 10.84 1.11 7.79
CA ILE A 139 11.27 -0.20 7.27
C ILE A 139 12.45 -0.05 6.30
N ILE A 140 12.39 0.92 5.38
CA ILE A 140 13.46 1.18 4.42
C ILE A 140 14.73 1.64 5.13
N LYS A 141 14.60 2.50 6.16
CA LYS A 141 15.74 2.92 6.98
C LYS A 141 16.40 1.75 7.70
N ILE A 142 15.60 0.84 8.27
CA ILE A 142 16.12 -0.39 8.90
C ILE A 142 16.94 -1.20 7.90
N HIS A 143 16.40 -1.44 6.70
CA HIS A 143 17.08 -2.17 5.65
C HIS A 143 18.39 -1.50 5.20
N ASN A 144 18.42 -0.18 5.18
CA ASN A 144 19.60 0.60 4.84
C ASN A 144 20.55 0.83 6.03
N ASN A 145 20.40 0.07 7.13
CA ASN A 145 21.17 0.16 8.37
C ASN A 145 21.10 1.52 9.09
N ASP A 146 20.14 2.39 8.77
CA ASP A 146 19.85 3.62 9.52
C ASP A 146 18.87 3.30 10.68
N ILE A 147 19.34 2.50 11.63
CA ILE A 147 18.53 2.03 12.75
C ILE A 147 18.09 3.19 13.65
N LYS A 148 18.99 4.14 13.94
CA LYS A 148 18.67 5.33 14.75
C LYS A 148 17.58 6.18 14.12
N GLY A 149 17.67 6.41 12.80
CA GLY A 149 16.65 7.15 12.07
C GLY A 149 15.31 6.41 12.04
N ALA A 150 15.32 5.08 11.93
CA ALA A 150 14.11 4.27 11.99
C ALA A 150 13.43 4.34 13.36
N ILE A 151 14.18 4.11 14.45
CA ILE A 151 13.67 4.15 15.83
C ILE A 151 12.97 5.49 16.12
N LYS A 152 13.54 6.61 15.68
CA LYS A 152 12.93 7.93 15.84
C LYS A 152 11.53 8.02 15.21
N ILE A 153 11.36 7.43 14.02
CA ILE A 153 10.06 7.41 13.33
C ILE A 153 9.09 6.49 14.07
N LEU A 154 9.54 5.30 14.48
CA LEU A 154 8.69 4.33 15.18
C LEU A 154 8.15 4.87 16.51
N HIS A 155 8.98 5.56 17.30
CA HIS A 155 8.52 6.25 18.51
C HIS A 155 7.52 7.36 18.20
N SER A 156 7.72 8.12 17.13
CA SER A 156 6.76 9.13 16.67
C SER A 156 5.39 8.50 16.32
N LEU A 157 5.38 7.32 15.71
CA LEU A 157 4.14 6.59 15.39
C LEU A 157 3.40 6.15 16.66
N LEU A 158 4.11 5.60 17.65
CA LEU A 158 3.51 5.18 18.93
C LEU A 158 2.89 6.36 19.70
N ASN A 159 3.60 7.49 19.73
CA ASN A 159 3.19 8.68 20.47
C ASN A 159 2.06 9.48 19.80
N SER A 160 1.81 9.27 18.50
CA SER A 160 0.73 9.97 17.80
C SER A 160 -0.64 9.45 18.22
N LYS A 161 -1.51 10.32 18.77
CA LYS A 161 -2.89 9.95 19.18
C LYS A 161 -3.76 9.51 18.00
N LYS A 162 -3.50 10.03 16.80
CA LYS A 162 -4.29 9.78 15.58
C LYS A 162 -3.74 8.63 14.74
N CYS A 163 -2.60 8.04 15.12
CA CYS A 163 -2.03 6.91 14.39
C CYS A 163 -2.92 5.67 14.55
N PRO A 164 -3.29 4.97 13.46
CA PRO A 164 -4.05 3.74 13.50
C PRO A 164 -3.44 2.68 14.42
N THR A 165 -4.28 1.94 15.15
CA THR A 165 -3.87 0.91 16.11
C THR A 165 -2.98 -0.15 15.49
N LEU A 166 -3.28 -0.58 14.25
CA LEU A 166 -2.47 -1.58 13.54
C LEU A 166 -1.03 -1.09 13.29
N ILE A 167 -0.87 0.16 12.84
CA ILE A 167 0.44 0.76 12.57
C ILE A 167 1.23 0.91 13.88
N LYS A 168 0.55 1.25 14.98
CA LYS A 168 1.19 1.27 16.30
C LYS A 168 1.66 -0.11 16.74
N ALA A 169 0.85 -1.15 16.53
CA ALA A 169 1.25 -2.51 16.86
C ALA A 169 2.50 -2.93 16.08
N ASN A 170 2.52 -2.68 14.77
CA ASN A 170 3.70 -2.94 13.93
C ASN A 170 4.92 -2.15 14.41
N ALA A 171 4.76 -0.86 14.73
CA ALA A 171 5.85 -0.03 15.23
C ALA A 171 6.42 -0.55 16.56
N GLN A 172 5.55 -1.01 17.47
CA GLN A 172 5.95 -1.60 18.74
C GLN A 172 6.71 -2.92 18.53
N GLU A 173 6.28 -3.76 17.60
CA GLU A 173 6.98 -4.99 17.25
C GLU A 173 8.38 -4.71 16.68
N LEU A 174 8.49 -3.73 15.79
CA LEU A 174 9.78 -3.33 15.22
C LEU A 174 10.72 -2.77 16.30
N LEU A 175 10.23 -1.91 17.20
CA LEU A 175 11.04 -1.38 18.29
C LEU A 175 11.57 -2.49 19.21
N ARG A 176 10.75 -3.48 19.56
CA ARG A 176 11.21 -4.65 20.35
C ARG A 176 12.36 -5.44 19.71
N ILE A 177 12.53 -5.34 18.39
CA ILE A 177 13.59 -6.05 17.67
C ILE A 177 14.86 -5.21 17.57
N TYR A 178 14.72 -3.90 17.33
CA TYR A 178 15.82 -3.05 16.91
C TYR A 178 16.29 -2.04 17.96
N GLU A 179 15.57 -1.87 19.07
CA GLU A 179 15.96 -1.01 20.19
C GLU A 179 16.77 -1.76 21.27
N ASN A 180 16.92 -3.09 21.14
CA ASN A 180 17.72 -3.93 22.01
C ASN A 180 19.16 -4.08 21.52
#